data_AF-A0A0A1HYZ4-F1
#
_entry.id   AF-A0A0A1HYZ4-F1
#
_cell.length_a   1.000
_cell.length_b   1.000
_cell.length_c   1.000
_cell.angle_alpha   90.00
_cell.angle_beta   90.00
_cell.angle_gamma   90.00
#
_symmetry.space_group_name_H-M   'P 1'
#
loop_
_entity.id
_entity.type
_entity.pdbx_description
1 polymer ?
#
loop_
_entity_poly.entity_id
_entity_poly.type
_entity_poly.pdbx_seq_one_letter_code
_entity_poly.pdbx_strand_id
1 'polypeptide(L)'
;MLLGGIASGMQFPTSLVGSQNSVQQRDIGVATSTTNLFRSLGGAVGVALMSALLLALLQDSGFAQLAGSTLISESHSGNALLDGLNAAPGEARDALRLELQTTFRHLLLISAAVSLLGLAAAVAMPNQLLRGREEQVR
;
A
#
# COMPACT_ATOMS: atom_id res chain seq x y z
N MET A 1 11.97 5.87 -1.29
CA MET A 1 10.93 6.77 -1.83
C MET A 1 11.09 7.02 -3.33
N LEU A 2 12.29 7.37 -3.82
CA LEU A 2 12.51 7.62 -5.26
C LEU A 2 12.10 6.46 -6.17
N LEU A 3 12.56 5.24 -5.88
CA LEU A 3 12.22 4.05 -6.68
C LEU A 3 10.70 3.75 -6.69
N GLY A 4 10.02 3.91 -5.56
CA GLY A 4 8.58 3.74 -5.46
C GLY A 4 7.79 4.78 -6.27
N GLY A 5 8.28 6.03 -6.29
CA GLY A 5 7.70 7.09 -7.12
C GLY A 5 7.84 6.79 -8.62
N ILE A 6 9.03 6.37 -9.06
CA ILE A 6 9.28 5.95 -10.45
C ILE A 6 8.38 4.76 -10.82
N ALA A 7 8.33 3.72 -9.98
CA ALA A 7 7.51 2.55 -10.20
C ALA A 7 6.02 2.93 -10.35
N SER A 8 5.50 3.76 -9.45
CA SER A 8 4.10 4.21 -9.50
C SER A 8 3.80 5.05 -10.75
N GLY A 9 4.73 5.93 -11.12
CA GLY A 9 4.61 6.77 -12.31
C GLY A 9 4.59 5.99 -13.62
N MET A 10 5.31 4.85 -13.68
CA MET A 10 5.27 3.96 -14.85
C MET A 10 4.05 3.02 -14.82
N GLN A 11 3.64 2.54 -13.65
CA GLN A 11 2.58 1.55 -13.50
C GLN A 11 1.18 2.11 -13.78
N PHE A 12 0.87 3.33 -13.32
CA PHE A 12 -0.50 3.86 -13.42
C PHE A 12 -0.93 4.16 -14.87
N PRO A 13 -0.15 4.86 -15.70
CA PRO A 13 -0.56 5.17 -17.07
C PRO A 13 -0.65 3.92 -17.95
N THR A 14 0.29 2.98 -17.80
CA THR A 14 0.35 1.76 -18.61
C THR A 14 -0.86 0.84 -18.35
N SER A 15 -1.22 0.63 -17.08
CA SER A 15 -2.41 -0.14 -16.71
C SER A 15 -3.71 0.52 -17.18
N LEU A 16 -3.80 1.85 -17.08
CA LEU A 16 -4.97 2.60 -17.55
C LEU A 16 -5.17 2.45 -19.06
N VAL A 17 -4.12 2.67 -19.85
CA VAL A 17 -4.17 2.50 -21.31
C VAL A 17 -4.51 1.06 -21.68
N GLY A 18 -3.94 0.07 -20.98
CA GLY A 18 -4.28 -1.34 -21.19
C GLY A 18 -5.78 -1.64 -21.00
N SER A 19 -6.36 -1.17 -19.88
CA SER A 19 -7.80 -1.36 -19.61
C SER A 19 -8.71 -0.63 -20.60
N GLN A 20 -8.31 0.55 -21.07
CA GLN A 20 -9.08 1.28 -22.07
C GLN A 20 -9.02 0.60 -23.45
N ASN A 21 -7.90 -0.05 -23.78
CA ASN A 21 -7.74 -0.79 -25.03
C ASN A 21 -8.48 -2.13 -25.04
N SER A 22 -8.83 -2.70 -23.89
CA SER A 22 -9.54 -3.99 -23.80
C SER A 22 -11.06 -3.88 -24.02
N VAL A 23 -11.59 -2.68 -24.30
CA VAL A 23 -13.03 -2.44 -24.46
C VAL A 23 -13.34 -1.64 -25.74
N GLN A 24 -14.62 -1.66 -26.16
CA GLN A 24 -15.07 -0.84 -27.29
C GLN A 24 -15.06 0.65 -26.90
N GLN A 25 -14.96 1.54 -27.89
CA GLN A 25 -14.80 2.99 -27.65
C GLN A 25 -15.92 3.58 -26.79
N ARG A 26 -17.15 3.10 -26.99
CA ARG A 26 -18.33 3.52 -26.23
C ARG A 26 -18.27 3.12 -24.74
N ASP A 27 -17.48 2.11 -24.39
CA ASP A 27 -17.40 1.53 -23.04
C ASP A 27 -16.17 2.02 -22.25
N ILE A 28 -15.31 2.85 -22.85
CA ILE A 28 -14.09 3.39 -22.21
C ILE A 28 -14.41 4.10 -20.89
N GLY A 29 -15.54 4.81 -20.82
CA GLY A 29 -15.99 5.49 -19.60
C GLY A 29 -16.29 4.52 -18.46
N VAL A 30 -16.95 3.40 -18.76
CA VAL A 30 -17.25 2.33 -17.79
C VAL A 30 -15.96 1.63 -17.35
N ALA A 31 -15.07 1.29 -18.29
CA ALA A 31 -13.79 0.64 -17.98
C ALA A 31 -12.90 1.51 -17.08
N THR A 32 -12.79 2.80 -17.40
CA THR A 32 -12.00 3.76 -16.61
C THR A 32 -12.58 3.95 -15.21
N SER A 33 -13.90 4.13 -15.11
CA SER A 33 -14.58 4.32 -13.81
C SER A 33 -14.49 3.08 -12.93
N THR A 34 -14.66 1.89 -13.52
CA THR A 34 -14.52 0.60 -12.83
C THR A 34 -13.08 0.42 -12.31
N THR A 35 -12.08 0.75 -13.15
CA THR A 35 -10.67 0.72 -12.74
C THR A 35 -10.38 1.69 -11.60
N ASN A 36 -10.92 2.91 -11.66
CA ASN A 36 -10.80 3.89 -10.57
C ASN A 36 -11.46 3.40 -9.28
N LEU A 37 -12.66 2.81 -9.36
CA LEU A 37 -13.39 2.26 -8.23
C LEU A 37 -12.60 1.15 -7.53
N PHE A 38 -12.16 0.13 -8.28
CA PHE A 38 -11.38 -0.97 -7.71
C PHE A 38 -10.05 -0.51 -7.15
N ARG A 39 -9.40 0.49 -7.75
CA ARG A 39 -8.17 1.07 -7.21
C ARG A 39 -8.41 1.76 -5.87
N SER A 40 -9.47 2.57 -5.78
CA SER A 40 -9.83 3.26 -4.53
C SER A 40 -10.21 2.26 -3.44
N LEU A 41 -11.03 1.26 -3.78
CA LEU A 41 -11.41 0.18 -2.87
C LEU A 41 -10.18 -0.62 -2.40
N GLY A 42 -9.33 -1.03 -3.32
CA GLY A 42 -8.08 -1.75 -3.01
C GLY A 42 -7.13 -0.93 -2.14
N GLY A 43 -7.03 0.38 -2.39
CA GLY A 43 -6.26 1.30 -1.55
C GLY A 43 -6.81 1.36 -0.11
N ALA A 44 -8.12 1.52 0.05
CA ALA A 44 -8.76 1.56 1.37
C ALA A 44 -8.60 0.24 2.13
N VAL A 45 -8.88 -0.89 1.48
CA VAL A 45 -8.72 -2.24 2.07
C VAL A 45 -7.25 -2.50 2.42
N GLY A 46 -6.33 -2.15 1.52
CA GLY A 46 -4.89 -2.30 1.75
C GLY A 46 -4.40 -1.52 2.97
N VAL A 47 -4.79 -0.24 3.09
CA VAL A 47 -4.46 0.58 4.27
C VAL A 47 -5.06 -0.03 5.53
N ALA A 48 -6.34 -0.41 5.52
CA ALA A 48 -7.00 -0.99 6.69
C ALA A 48 -6.31 -2.29 7.18
N LEU A 49 -5.96 -3.19 6.26
CA LEU A 49 -5.25 -4.43 6.58
C LEU A 49 -3.86 -4.15 7.14
N MET A 50 -3.11 -3.21 6.56
CA MET A 50 -1.77 -2.84 7.04
C MET A 50 -1.83 -2.14 8.40
N SER A 51 -2.83 -1.29 8.64
CA SER A 51 -3.06 -0.67 9.95
C SER A 51 -3.41 -1.71 11.02
N ALA A 52 -4.29 -2.67 10.71
CA ALA A 52 -4.62 -3.75 11.62
C ALA A 52 -3.40 -4.64 11.92
N LEU A 53 -2.60 -4.96 10.90
CA LEU A 53 -1.37 -5.72 11.05
C LEU A 53 -0.33 -4.97 11.88
N LEU A 54 -0.13 -3.68 11.65
CA LEU A 54 0.76 -2.85 12.46
C LEU A 54 0.36 -2.89 13.94
N LEU A 55 -0.94 -2.73 14.24
CA LEU A 55 -1.42 -2.78 15.61
C LEU A 55 -1.20 -4.16 16.25
N ALA A 56 -1.46 -5.24 15.51
CA ALA A 56 -1.19 -6.60 15.98
C ALA A 56 0.29 -6.84 16.28
N LEU A 57 1.20 -6.39 15.41
CA LEU A 57 2.64 -6.51 15.62
C LEU A 57 3.13 -5.67 16.81
N LEU A 58 2.56 -4.48 17.03
CA LEU A 58 2.86 -3.63 18.19
C LEU A 58 2.40 -4.27 19.52
N GLN A 59 1.27 -4.97 19.50
CA GLN A 59 0.78 -5.70 20.68
C GLN A 59 1.70 -6.87 21.04
N ASP A 60 2.23 -7.59 20.04
CA ASP A 60 3.09 -8.76 20.23
C ASP A 60 4.53 -8.40 20.67
N SER A 61 5.04 -7.24 20.23
CA SER A 61 6.42 -6.77 20.50
C SER A 61 6.65 -6.18 21.90
N GLY A 62 5.66 -6.19 22.79
CA GLY A 62 5.78 -5.59 24.13
C GLY A 62 5.77 -4.05 24.13
N PHE A 63 5.61 -3.42 22.96
CA PHE A 63 5.52 -1.96 22.81
C PHE A 63 4.33 -1.39 23.59
N ALA A 64 3.21 -2.13 23.66
CA ALA A 64 2.04 -1.75 24.46
C ALA A 64 2.36 -1.67 25.97
N GLN A 65 3.20 -2.58 26.49
CA GLN A 65 3.66 -2.53 27.88
C GLN A 65 4.63 -1.36 28.12
N LEU A 66 5.51 -1.05 27.17
CA LEU A 66 6.49 0.04 27.29
C LEU A 66 5.88 1.45 27.14
N ALA A 67 4.90 1.62 26.25
CA ALA A 67 4.28 2.90 25.96
C ALA A 67 3.16 3.30 26.94
N GLY A 68 2.74 2.38 27.81
CA GLY A 68 1.66 2.58 28.77
C GLY A 68 0.28 2.78 28.10
N SER A 69 -0.69 3.31 28.86
CA SER A 69 -2.08 3.52 28.38
C SER A 69 -2.22 4.53 27.23
N THR A 70 -1.13 5.22 26.87
CA THR A 70 -1.08 6.28 25.85
C THR A 70 -1.48 5.80 24.45
N LEU A 71 -1.25 4.53 24.13
CA LEU A 71 -1.61 3.94 22.82
C LEU A 71 -3.08 3.50 22.72
N ILE A 72 -3.73 3.28 23.86
CA ILE A 72 -5.11 2.75 23.91
C ILE A 72 -6.13 3.90 23.77
N SER A 73 -5.70 5.16 23.91
CA SER A 73 -6.53 6.32 23.64
C SER A 73 -6.73 6.51 22.14
N GLU A 74 -7.84 5.96 21.64
CA GLU A 74 -8.53 6.28 20.37
C GLU A 74 -7.63 6.81 19.24
N SER A 75 -6.67 5.99 18.81
CA SER A 75 -5.70 6.40 17.79
C SER A 75 -6.22 6.16 16.37
N HIS A 76 -7.04 7.09 15.90
CA HIS A 76 -7.19 7.40 14.48
C HIS A 76 -6.13 8.41 13.98
N SER A 77 -5.21 8.84 14.85
CA SER A 77 -4.20 9.86 14.53
C SER A 77 -2.86 9.23 14.13
N GLY A 78 -2.31 9.67 13.00
CA GLY A 78 -0.98 9.25 12.51
C GLY A 78 0.19 9.65 13.41
N ASN A 79 -0.05 10.35 14.53
CA ASN A 79 0.96 10.83 15.46
C ASN A 79 1.01 10.08 16.79
N ALA A 80 0.09 9.17 17.09
CA ALA A 80 0.06 8.49 18.39
C ALA A 80 1.36 7.75 18.74
N LEU A 81 2.02 7.15 17.75
CA LEU A 81 3.32 6.50 17.92
C LEU A 81 4.43 7.52 18.23
N LEU A 82 4.36 8.69 17.61
CA LEU A 82 5.32 9.77 17.80
C LEU A 82 5.11 10.46 19.14
N ASP A 83 3.86 10.63 19.57
CA ASP A 83 3.47 11.19 20.86
C ASP A 83 3.91 10.25 22.00
N GLY A 84 3.67 8.94 21.86
CA GLY A 84 4.16 7.93 22.81
C GLY A 84 5.69 7.91 22.91
N LEU A 85 6.40 8.12 21.80
CA LEU A 85 7.86 8.20 21.78
C LEU A 85 8.38 9.50 22.43
N ASN A 86 7.70 10.62 22.23
CA ASN A 86 8.08 11.92 22.80
C ASN A 86 7.76 12.03 24.30
N ALA A 87 6.73 11.34 24.77
CA ALA A 87 6.37 11.29 26.18
C ALA A 87 7.30 10.40 27.03
N ALA A 88 8.09 9.52 26.41
CA ALA A 88 8.97 8.58 27.09
C ALA A 88 10.27 9.24 27.62
N PRO A 89 10.70 8.94 28.86
CA PRO A 89 12.01 9.36 29.38
C PRO A 89 13.16 8.69 28.60
N GLY A 90 14.35 9.32 28.62
CA GLY A 90 15.46 9.05 27.67
C GLY A 90 15.79 7.57 27.41
N GLU A 91 15.98 6.77 28.46
CA GLU A 91 16.32 5.34 28.31
C GLU A 91 15.15 4.51 27.74
N ALA A 92 13.92 4.81 28.15
CA ALA A 92 12.73 4.14 27.62
C ALA A 92 12.48 4.52 26.15
N ARG A 93 12.77 5.77 25.78
CA ARG A 93 12.61 6.27 24.40
C ARG A 93 13.45 5.48 23.39
N ASP A 94 14.69 5.14 23.74
CA ASP A 94 15.57 4.36 22.87
C ASP A 94 15.08 2.92 22.70
N ALA A 95 14.55 2.32 23.77
CA ALA A 95 13.91 1.00 23.71
C ALA A 95 12.64 1.00 22.84
N LEU A 96 11.74 1.98 23.02
CA LEU A 96 10.55 2.13 22.16
C LEU A 96 10.93 2.34 20.68
N ARG A 97 11.99 3.10 20.41
CA ARG A 97 12.47 3.33 19.05
C ARG A 97 12.95 2.04 18.38
N LEU A 98 13.68 1.20 19.11
CA LEU A 98 14.18 -0.07 18.61
C LEU A 98 13.03 -1.03 18.26
N GLU A 99 12.02 -1.11 19.12
CA GLU A 99 10.83 -1.94 18.89
C GLU A 99 9.99 -1.43 17.70
N LEU A 100 9.77 -0.11 17.61
CA LEU A 100 9.09 0.49 16.46
C LEU A 100 9.83 0.20 15.16
N GLN A 101 11.15 0.39 15.13
CA GLN A 101 11.96 0.11 13.95
C GLN A 101 11.84 -1.37 13.54
N THR A 102 11.90 -2.28 14.50
CA THR A 102 11.76 -3.72 14.25
C THR A 102 10.38 -4.05 13.70
N THR A 103 9.32 -3.48 14.27
CA THR A 103 7.95 -3.71 13.81
C THR A 103 7.73 -3.15 12.40
N PHE A 104 8.16 -1.91 12.12
CA PHE A 104 8.09 -1.33 10.78
C PHE A 104 8.87 -2.15 9.74
N ARG A 105 10.02 -2.72 10.12
CA ARG A 105 10.78 -3.62 9.25
C ARG A 105 9.95 -4.83 8.84
N HIS A 106 9.29 -5.48 9.81
CA HIS A 106 8.41 -6.63 9.53
C HIS A 106 7.22 -6.21 8.66
N LEU A 107 6.56 -5.10 8.99
CA LEU A 107 5.42 -4.58 8.21
C LEU A 107 5.80 -4.31 6.75
N LEU A 108 6.96 -3.68 6.51
CA LEU A 108 7.46 -3.38 5.17
C LEU A 108 7.85 -4.64 4.40
N LEU A 109 8.46 -5.63 5.06
CA LEU A 109 8.78 -6.93 4.43
C LEU A 109 7.52 -7.71 4.05
N ILE A 110 6.51 -7.71 4.91
CA ILE A 110 5.20 -8.31 4.60
C ILE A 110 4.54 -7.58 3.43
N SER A 111 4.55 -6.24 3.43
CA SER A 111 4.04 -5.44 2.31
C SER A 111 4.76 -5.76 1.00
N ALA A 112 6.09 -5.92 1.04
CA ALA A 112 6.88 -6.33 -0.11
C ALA A 112 6.49 -7.73 -0.60
N ALA A 113 6.26 -8.69 0.31
CA ALA A 113 5.76 -10.02 -0.06
C ALA A 113 4.35 -9.96 -0.69
N VAL A 114 3.44 -9.17 -0.13
CA VAL A 114 2.09 -8.97 -0.69
C VAL A 114 2.14 -8.34 -2.09
N SER A 115 3.12 -7.46 -2.35
CA SER A 115 3.29 -6.85 -3.67
C SER A 115 3.59 -7.87 -4.79
N LEU A 116 4.11 -9.06 -4.43
CA LEU A 116 4.33 -10.15 -5.38
C LEU A 116 3.02 -10.67 -5.98
N LEU A 117 1.87 -10.53 -5.30
CA LEU A 117 0.57 -10.90 -5.85
C LEU A 117 0.20 -9.99 -7.04
N GLY A 118 0.45 -8.69 -6.90
CA GLY A 118 0.24 -7.73 -7.99
C GLY A 118 1.20 -7.97 -9.15
N LEU A 119 2.46 -8.28 -8.85
CA LEU A 119 3.46 -8.65 -9.87
C LEU A 119 3.06 -9.94 -10.61
N ALA A 120 2.62 -10.96 -9.89
CA ALA A 120 2.15 -12.22 -10.49
C ALA A 120 0.94 -12.00 -11.40
N ALA A 121 -0.02 -11.17 -10.97
CA ALA A 121 -1.15 -10.80 -11.79
C ALA A 121 -0.72 -10.06 -13.07
N ALA A 122 0.25 -9.14 -12.97
CA ALA A 122 0.79 -8.42 -14.12
C ALA A 122 1.51 -9.35 -15.12
N VAL A 123 2.30 -10.31 -14.62
CA VAL A 123 2.99 -11.32 -15.45
C VAL A 123 2.00 -12.26 -16.15
N ALA A 124 0.87 -12.57 -15.50
CA ALA A 124 -0.18 -13.41 -16.06
C ALA A 124 -1.06 -12.69 -17.10
N MET A 125 -0.95 -11.36 -17.26
CA MET A 125 -1.77 -10.64 -18.23
C MET A 125 -1.42 -11.03 -19.67
N PRO A 126 -2.42 -11.35 -20.52
CA PRO A 126 -2.17 -11.70 -21.90
C PRO A 126 -1.68 -10.49 -22.70
N ASN A 127 -0.73 -10.72 -23.60
CA ASN A 127 -0.21 -9.69 -24.49
C ASN A 127 -1.21 -9.41 -25.62
N GLN A 128 -2.06 -8.39 -25.46
CA GLN A 128 -2.99 -7.94 -26.51
C GLN A 128 -2.42 -6.74 -27.26
N LEU A 129 -2.63 -6.71 -28.58
CA LEU A 129 -2.21 -5.58 -29.41
C LEU A 129 -3.02 -4.33 -29.02
N LEU A 130 -2.32 -3.19 -28.90
CA LEU A 130 -3.00 -1.91 -28.69
C LEU A 130 -3.79 -1.52 -29.93
N ARG A 131 -4.99 -0.99 -29.70
CA ARG A 131 -5.92 -0.56 -30.74
C ARG A 131 -5.28 0.56 -31.58
N GLY A 132 -5.43 0.47 -32.90
CA GLY A 132 -4.84 1.41 -33.87
C GLY A 132 -3.56 0.93 -34.56
N ARG A 133 -2.91 -0.15 -34.08
CA ARG A 133 -1.77 -0.76 -34.79
C ARG A 133 -2.18 -1.66 -35.96
N GLU A 134 -3.41 -2.17 -35.96
CA GLU A 134 -3.94 -3.01 -37.05
C GLU A 134 -4.33 -2.20 -38.29
N GLU A 135 -4.75 -0.93 -38.13
CA GLU A 135 -5.10 -0.04 -39.25
C GLU A 135 -3.88 0.47 -40.04
N GLN A 136 -2.67 0.39 -39.47
CA GLN A 136 -1.43 0.79 -40.17
C GLN A 136 -0.77 -0.34 -40.97
N VAL A 137 -1.25 -1.58 -40.84
CA VAL A 137 -0.68 -2.77 -41.50
C VAL A 137 -1.54 -3.24 -42.69
N ARG A 138 -2.69 -2.60 -42.94
CA ARG A 138 -3.52 -2.79 -44.14
C ARG A 138 -3.48 -1.56 -45.02
#